data_AF-A0A3M1ZPF8-F1
#
_entry.id   AF-A0A3M1ZPF8-F1
#
_cell.length_a   1.000
_cell.length_b   1.000
_cell.length_c   1.000
_cell.angle_alpha   90.00
_cell.angle_beta   90.00
_cell.angle_gamma   90.00
#
_symmetry.space_group_name_H-M   'P 1'
#
loop_
_entity.id
_entity.type
_entity.pdbx_description
1 polymer ?
#
loop_
_entity_poly.entity_id
_entity_poly.type
_entity_poly.pdbx_seq_one_letter_code
_entity_poly.pdbx_strand_id
1 'polypeptide(L)'
;MKFIDKRTVVKDILWIGATVGLVAAVARFGRGLGATTALNDAKPWGLWIGFDVMAGVALAAGGFTIAAVVYIFHLEKYRPILRPAILTAFLGYGAVIVGLLCDLGLPWHIWKPIVHWQPHSVMFEVAWCVMLYTTVLALEFAPTVLEHPLFQRTVFRRIYYWLKRLTLVWVIAGIVLSTLHQSSLGSLLLIMPFRLHPLWYSPLLPVLFFVSAVALGLMMVTLEGFFSAYLYGHRLRVDLYAPLGRAAGGILWVYLALRLGDLAWRGVLPTALDGSWYSYLFLAEIGAGALLPAVLLAVPSIRTNPNGLATSAGLVVAGMVLNRLSASMIAMFQTPGVSYFPTWTEFAITAGIVSGAGLVFLFAVENFNVFEPETEHIPEESSAYARPVFNPETRVYVGSTLWDTAARRSAVCLVAAAIAVAFLPPAVVSGHEVPRQPVQAALGWSTLQVDGNRNQRAVTFDHLDHQSLVEGVCITCHHLSKPNDEVTACSECHQDMNRPTSIFVHTRHQQVLGGNASCVECHTGEHTARTAKACGECHDTMKPNAGETTFNYFAPPYREAMHGTCIPCHQKKATLENKPELGRCPACHTMVEEKFIAVK
;
A
#
# COMPACT_ATOMS: atom_id res chain seq x y z
N MET A 1 34.62 -9.77 27.43
CA MET A 1 33.67 -9.40 26.36
C MET A 1 32.26 -9.51 26.94
N LYS A 2 31.59 -8.40 27.30
CA LYS A 2 30.21 -8.45 27.79
C LYS A 2 29.33 -8.97 26.65
N PHE A 3 28.68 -10.12 26.82
CA PHE A 3 27.61 -10.52 25.92
C PHE A 3 26.51 -9.46 25.99
N ILE A 4 26.30 -8.73 24.90
CA ILE A 4 25.20 -7.76 24.81
C ILE A 4 23.89 -8.54 24.97
N ASP A 5 22.99 -8.08 25.85
CA ASP A 5 21.66 -8.70 26.01
C ASP A 5 20.98 -8.78 24.64
N LYS A 6 20.52 -9.99 24.27
CA LYS A 6 19.83 -10.28 23.01
C LYS A 6 18.66 -9.30 22.79
N ARG A 7 17.95 -8.95 23.86
CA ARG A 7 16.83 -7.98 23.81
C ARG A 7 17.27 -6.59 23.39
N THR A 8 18.45 -6.17 23.86
CA THR A 8 18.99 -4.85 23.51
C THR A 8 19.41 -4.81 22.05
N VAL A 9 20.04 -5.88 21.53
CA VAL A 9 20.39 -5.97 20.10
C VAL A 9 19.14 -5.94 19.21
N VAL A 10 18.12 -6.73 19.55
CA VAL A 10 16.86 -6.76 18.80
C VAL A 10 16.19 -5.39 18.79
N LYS A 11 16.09 -4.72 19.95
CA LYS A 11 15.51 -3.38 20.03
C LYS A 11 16.29 -2.36 19.20
N ASP A 12 17.62 -2.42 19.20
CA ASP A 12 18.44 -1.51 18.40
C ASP A 12 18.20 -1.71 16.90
N ILE A 13 18.13 -2.96 16.43
CA ILE A 13 17.80 -3.26 15.02
C ILE A 13 16.42 -2.71 14.65
N LEU A 14 15.42 -2.89 15.52
CA LEU A 14 14.08 -2.36 15.29
C LEU A 14 14.06 -0.82 15.30
N TRP A 15 14.83 -0.16 16.18
CA TRP A 15 14.96 1.30 16.17
C TRP A 15 15.62 1.82 14.89
N ILE A 16 16.63 1.12 14.37
CA ILE A 16 17.25 1.43 13.07
C ILE A 16 16.20 1.32 11.97
N GLY A 17 15.51 0.18 11.86
CA GLY A 17 14.48 -0.04 10.85
C GLY A 17 13.36 0.99 10.91
N ALA A 18 12.81 1.25 12.11
CA ALA A 18 11.78 2.27 12.32
C ALA A 18 12.24 3.67 11.93
N THR A 19 13.50 4.03 12.22
CA THR A 19 14.04 5.35 11.87
C THR A 19 14.27 5.50 10.37
N VAL A 20 14.85 4.49 9.71
CA VAL A 20 15.07 4.50 8.25
C VAL A 20 13.72 4.57 7.53
N GLY A 21 12.73 3.79 7.98
CA GLY A 21 11.37 3.85 7.45
C GLY A 21 10.68 5.19 7.70
N LEU A 22 10.89 5.83 8.85
CA LEU A 22 10.37 7.17 9.14
C LEU A 22 10.95 8.23 8.19
N VAL A 23 12.26 8.20 7.92
CA VAL A 23 12.89 9.12 6.95
C VAL A 23 12.27 8.93 5.55
N ALA A 24 12.14 7.67 5.11
CA ALA A 24 11.51 7.36 3.82
C ALA A 24 10.02 7.79 3.79
N ALA A 25 9.29 7.62 4.89
CA ALA A 25 7.90 8.06 5.02
C ALA A 25 7.78 9.59 4.95
N VAL A 26 8.66 10.34 5.62
CA VAL A 26 8.69 11.81 5.53
C VAL A 26 8.96 12.26 4.09
N ALA A 27 9.92 11.63 3.41
CA ALA A 27 10.16 11.89 1.98
C ALA A 27 8.91 11.60 1.13
N ARG A 28 8.22 10.48 1.39
CA ARG A 28 7.00 10.06 0.69
C ARG A 28 5.83 11.03 0.88
N PHE A 29 5.61 11.52 2.10
CA PHE A 29 4.56 12.51 2.36
C PHE A 29 4.93 13.90 1.87
N GLY A 30 6.21 14.27 1.87
CA GLY A 30 6.69 15.57 1.40
C GLY A 30 6.75 15.71 -0.13
N ARG A 31 7.05 14.63 -0.87
CA ARG A 31 7.30 14.66 -2.33
C ARG A 31 6.38 13.78 -3.17
N GLY A 32 5.49 13.01 -2.55
CA GLY A 32 4.51 12.16 -3.23
C GLY A 32 5.05 10.79 -3.66
N LEU A 33 4.15 9.97 -4.23
CA LEU A 33 4.45 8.60 -4.67
C LEU A 33 5.53 8.56 -5.75
N GLY A 34 5.39 9.34 -6.82
CA GLY A 34 6.31 9.27 -7.96
C GLY A 34 7.77 9.53 -7.60
N ALA A 35 8.05 10.38 -6.60
CA ALA A 35 9.42 10.65 -6.16
C ALA A 35 10.04 9.54 -5.30
N THR A 36 9.22 8.68 -4.71
CA THR A 36 9.63 7.75 -3.63
C THR A 36 9.30 6.29 -3.88
N THR A 37 8.61 5.96 -4.96
CA THR A 37 8.26 4.59 -5.32
C THR A 37 8.60 4.31 -6.78
N ALA A 38 8.68 3.02 -7.15
CA ALA A 38 8.79 2.62 -8.55
C ALA A 38 7.41 2.43 -9.21
N LEU A 39 6.31 2.77 -8.51
CA LEU A 39 4.95 2.61 -9.01
C LEU A 39 4.73 3.45 -10.26
N ASN A 40 3.86 2.95 -11.13
CA ASN A 40 3.50 3.63 -12.37
C ASN A 40 2.06 3.27 -12.76
N ASP A 41 1.51 3.95 -13.76
CA ASP A 41 0.13 3.75 -14.18
C ASP A 41 -0.18 2.31 -14.63
N ALA A 42 0.82 1.55 -15.10
CA ALA A 42 0.67 0.15 -15.45
C ALA A 42 0.74 -0.79 -14.23
N LYS A 43 1.42 -0.39 -13.16
CA LYS A 43 1.58 -1.12 -11.88
C LYS A 43 1.33 -0.17 -10.71
N PRO A 44 0.05 0.16 -10.42
CA PRO A 44 -0.31 1.03 -9.30
C PRO A 44 -0.20 0.31 -7.95
N TRP A 45 -0.18 -1.03 -7.94
CA TRP A 45 0.05 -1.85 -6.75
C TRP A 45 1.43 -2.48 -6.81
N GLY A 46 2.15 -2.35 -5.69
CA GLY A 46 3.51 -2.83 -5.52
C GLY A 46 3.71 -3.52 -4.18
N LEU A 47 4.88 -3.31 -3.59
CA LEU A 47 5.29 -3.96 -2.34
C LEU A 47 4.30 -3.67 -1.20
N TRP A 48 3.80 -2.45 -1.04
CA TRP A 48 2.94 -2.10 0.09
C TRP A 48 1.59 -2.81 0.06
N ILE A 49 0.91 -2.84 -1.09
CA ILE A 49 -0.32 -3.64 -1.20
C ILE A 49 -0.02 -5.13 -1.05
N GLY A 50 1.03 -5.65 -1.69
CA GLY A 50 1.28 -7.08 -1.67
C GLY A 50 1.78 -7.63 -0.33
N PHE A 51 2.72 -6.94 0.30
CA PHE A 51 3.27 -7.33 1.60
C PHE A 51 2.49 -6.71 2.75
N ASP A 52 2.45 -5.38 2.87
CA ASP A 52 1.89 -4.72 4.06
C ASP A 52 0.40 -4.98 4.22
N VAL A 53 -0.37 -4.97 3.12
CA VAL A 53 -1.81 -5.21 3.16
C VAL A 53 -2.15 -6.69 3.01
N MET A 54 -1.85 -7.30 1.87
CA MET A 54 -2.33 -8.66 1.55
C MET A 54 -1.67 -9.73 2.43
N ALA A 55 -0.36 -9.67 2.62
CA ALA A 55 0.35 -10.60 3.50
C ALA A 55 0.22 -10.20 4.98
N GLY A 56 0.35 -8.91 5.31
CA GLY A 56 0.29 -8.39 6.69
C GLY A 56 -1.03 -8.71 7.39
N VAL A 57 -2.16 -8.50 6.71
CA VAL A 57 -3.48 -8.91 7.22
C VAL A 57 -3.55 -10.42 7.46
N ALA A 58 -3.01 -11.22 6.54
CA ALA A 58 -3.05 -12.68 6.66
C ALA A 58 -2.17 -13.17 7.83
N LEU A 59 -1.03 -12.52 8.07
CA LEU A 59 -0.16 -12.79 9.23
C LEU A 59 -0.86 -12.45 10.55
N ALA A 60 -1.71 -11.42 10.55
CA ALA A 60 -2.52 -11.03 11.73
C ALA A 60 -3.69 -11.99 12.04
N ALA A 61 -3.87 -13.08 11.27
CA ALA A 61 -4.94 -14.07 11.49
C ALA A 61 -4.81 -14.84 12.82
N GLY A 62 -3.67 -14.78 13.49
CA GLY A 62 -3.42 -15.46 14.77
C GLY A 62 -4.45 -15.12 15.86
N GLY A 63 -4.84 -13.84 15.98
CA GLY A 63 -5.74 -13.39 17.04
C GLY A 63 -7.11 -14.06 16.99
N PHE A 64 -7.81 -13.98 15.85
CA PHE A 64 -9.15 -14.57 15.74
C PHE A 64 -9.12 -16.11 15.73
N THR A 65 -8.07 -16.72 15.17
CA THR A 65 -7.96 -18.19 15.12
C THR A 65 -7.81 -18.76 16.52
N ILE A 66 -6.96 -18.18 17.35
CA ILE A 66 -6.81 -18.58 18.75
C ILE A 66 -8.05 -18.20 19.58
N ALA A 67 -8.67 -17.05 19.33
CA ALA A 67 -9.93 -16.68 19.98
C ALA A 67 -11.06 -17.68 19.67
N ALA A 68 -11.19 -18.13 18.42
CA ALA A 68 -12.15 -19.17 18.05
C ALA A 68 -11.83 -20.51 18.73
N VAL A 69 -10.55 -20.90 18.77
CA VAL A 69 -10.08 -22.12 19.47
C VAL A 69 -10.45 -22.10 20.95
N VAL A 70 -10.28 -20.97 21.64
CA VAL A 70 -10.57 -20.86 23.07
C VAL A 70 -12.08 -20.74 23.33
N TYR A 71 -12.76 -19.80 22.67
CA TYR A 71 -14.14 -19.43 23.01
C TYR A 71 -15.22 -20.21 22.26
N ILE A 72 -14.99 -20.62 21.01
CA ILE A 72 -15.98 -21.42 20.24
C ILE A 72 -15.76 -22.90 20.50
N PHE A 73 -14.53 -23.37 20.35
CA PHE A 73 -14.21 -24.79 20.55
C PHE A 73 -13.99 -25.15 22.04
N HIS A 74 -14.09 -24.17 22.95
CA HIS A 74 -13.97 -24.37 24.40
C HIS A 74 -12.65 -25.04 24.83
N LEU A 75 -11.56 -24.80 24.08
CA LEU A 75 -10.25 -25.38 24.35
C LEU A 75 -9.43 -24.46 25.28
N GLU A 76 -9.80 -24.45 26.56
CA GLU A 76 -9.23 -23.57 27.59
C GLU A 76 -7.71 -23.70 27.77
N LYS A 77 -7.11 -24.83 27.38
CA LYS A 77 -5.65 -25.04 27.40
C LYS A 77 -4.86 -24.00 26.58
N TYR A 78 -5.48 -23.32 25.62
CA TYR A 78 -4.84 -22.28 24.79
C TYR A 78 -5.04 -20.86 25.32
N ARG A 79 -5.77 -20.68 26.43
CA ARG A 79 -5.95 -19.37 27.06
C ARG A 79 -4.63 -18.60 27.32
N PRO A 80 -3.51 -19.24 27.72
CA PRO A 80 -2.26 -18.52 27.95
C PRO A 80 -1.66 -17.83 26.71
N ILE A 81 -1.97 -18.32 25.51
CA ILE A 81 -1.45 -17.76 24.24
C ILE A 81 -2.46 -16.82 23.55
N LEU A 82 -3.67 -16.68 24.10
CA LEU A 82 -4.74 -15.85 23.55
C LEU A 82 -4.39 -14.36 23.58
N ARG A 83 -3.98 -13.83 24.75
CA ARG A 83 -3.64 -12.40 24.91
C ARG A 83 -2.49 -11.96 23.99
N PRO A 84 -1.37 -12.70 23.90
CA PRO A 84 -0.31 -12.39 22.92
C PRO A 84 -0.82 -12.41 21.48
N ALA A 85 -1.63 -13.42 21.10
CA ALA A 85 -2.14 -13.52 19.73
C ALA A 85 -3.08 -12.35 19.35
N ILE A 86 -3.93 -11.90 20.27
CA ILE A 86 -4.79 -10.71 20.07
C ILE A 86 -3.94 -9.45 19.93
N LEU A 87 -2.90 -9.29 20.77
CA LEU A 87 -1.98 -8.17 20.67
C LEU A 87 -1.27 -8.15 19.32
N THR A 88 -0.74 -9.28 18.86
CA THR A 88 -0.09 -9.36 17.55
C THR A 88 -1.07 -9.04 16.42
N ALA A 89 -2.31 -9.55 16.49
CA ALA A 89 -3.34 -9.21 15.51
C ALA A 89 -3.66 -7.70 15.51
N PHE A 90 -3.82 -7.09 16.70
CA PHE A 90 -4.08 -5.66 16.85
C PHE A 90 -2.97 -4.81 16.24
N LEU A 91 -1.70 -5.14 16.54
CA LEU A 91 -0.55 -4.43 16.00
C LEU A 91 -0.36 -4.68 14.51
N GLY A 92 -0.64 -5.89 14.02
CA GLY A 92 -0.62 -6.23 12.59
C GLY A 92 -1.62 -5.40 11.80
N TYR A 93 -2.85 -5.25 12.29
CA TYR A 93 -3.84 -4.36 11.67
C TYR A 93 -3.47 -2.88 11.78
N GLY A 94 -2.89 -2.46 12.91
CA GLY A 94 -2.31 -1.12 13.04
C GLY A 94 -1.23 -0.85 12.00
N ALA A 95 -0.32 -1.80 11.78
CA ALA A 95 0.71 -1.75 10.76
C ALA A 95 0.12 -1.65 9.35
N VAL A 96 -0.91 -2.44 9.02
CA VAL A 96 -1.65 -2.36 7.75
C VAL A 96 -2.22 -0.96 7.53
N ILE A 97 -2.85 -0.36 8.55
CA ILE A 97 -3.42 0.99 8.46
C ILE A 97 -2.33 2.04 8.20
N VAL A 98 -1.20 1.95 8.88
CA VAL A 98 -0.05 2.84 8.64
C VAL A 98 0.50 2.65 7.24
N GLY A 99 0.63 1.41 6.76
CA GLY A 99 1.02 1.09 5.39
C GLY A 99 0.06 1.69 4.35
N LEU A 100 -1.25 1.57 4.57
CA LEU A 100 -2.27 2.18 3.72
C LEU A 100 -2.17 3.70 3.68
N LEU A 101 -1.85 4.36 4.80
CA LEU A 101 -1.61 5.81 4.80
C LEU A 101 -0.41 6.19 3.91
N CYS A 102 0.63 5.35 3.85
CA CYS A 102 1.76 5.56 2.93
C CYS A 102 1.40 5.26 1.47
N ASP A 103 0.55 4.27 1.22
CA ASP A 103 0.14 3.86 -0.13
C ASP A 103 -0.81 4.86 -0.79
N LEU A 104 -1.75 5.43 -0.03
CA LEU A 104 -2.76 6.35 -0.56
C LEU A 104 -2.15 7.64 -1.11
N GLY A 105 -2.59 8.03 -2.32
CA GLY A 105 -2.20 9.31 -2.93
C GLY A 105 -2.69 10.53 -2.13
N LEU A 106 -3.86 10.44 -1.49
CA LEU A 106 -4.45 11.48 -0.64
C LEU A 106 -4.84 10.90 0.73
N PRO A 107 -3.87 10.68 1.63
CA PRO A 107 -4.09 9.95 2.89
C PRO A 107 -5.09 10.64 3.83
N TRP A 108 -5.20 11.97 3.80
CA TRP A 108 -6.17 12.73 4.60
C TRP A 108 -7.64 12.49 4.20
N HIS A 109 -7.90 11.81 3.08
CA HIS A 109 -9.23 11.39 2.66
C HIS A 109 -9.62 9.97 3.12
N ILE A 110 -8.78 9.29 3.90
CA ILE A 110 -9.03 7.90 4.34
C ILE A 110 -10.33 7.72 5.13
N TRP A 111 -10.87 8.79 5.75
CA TRP A 111 -12.13 8.76 6.51
C TRP A 111 -13.39 8.76 5.62
N LYS A 112 -13.29 9.11 4.33
CA LYS A 112 -14.46 9.28 3.45
C LYS A 112 -15.37 8.05 3.36
N PRO A 113 -14.89 6.80 3.34
CA PRO A 113 -15.75 5.59 3.32
C PRO A 113 -16.70 5.46 4.53
N ILE A 114 -16.43 6.17 5.64
CA ILE A 114 -17.33 6.20 6.81
C ILE A 114 -18.62 6.94 6.50
N VAL A 115 -18.54 8.00 5.68
CA VAL A 115 -19.67 8.90 5.38
C VAL A 115 -20.25 8.68 3.98
N HIS A 116 -19.39 8.44 2.98
CA HIS A 116 -19.78 8.31 1.58
C HIS A 116 -19.73 6.83 1.17
N TRP A 117 -20.86 6.15 1.32
CA TRP A 117 -20.92 4.70 1.13
C TRP A 117 -21.00 4.34 -0.36
N GLN A 118 -20.23 3.32 -0.74
CA GLN A 118 -20.26 2.73 -2.08
C GLN A 118 -20.42 1.21 -1.96
N PRO A 119 -21.65 0.71 -1.71
CA PRO A 119 -21.88 -0.70 -1.40
C PRO A 119 -21.57 -1.66 -2.56
N HIS A 120 -21.45 -1.15 -3.79
CA HIS A 120 -21.08 -1.96 -4.96
C HIS A 120 -19.57 -2.18 -5.09
N SER A 121 -18.75 -1.59 -4.23
CA SER A 121 -17.28 -1.71 -4.28
C SER A 121 -16.78 -2.66 -3.20
N VAL A 122 -16.01 -3.67 -3.60
CA VAL A 122 -15.30 -4.57 -2.65
C VAL A 122 -14.35 -3.76 -1.75
N MET A 123 -13.78 -2.65 -2.23
CA MET A 123 -12.94 -1.79 -1.40
C MET A 123 -13.70 -1.07 -0.28
N PHE A 124 -14.99 -0.80 -0.46
CA PHE A 124 -15.82 -0.26 0.61
C PHE A 124 -16.00 -1.30 1.72
N GLU A 125 -16.30 -2.54 1.35
CA GLU A 125 -16.43 -3.66 2.30
C GLU A 125 -15.12 -3.91 3.07
N VAL A 126 -13.99 -3.96 2.35
CA VAL A 126 -12.66 -4.15 2.95
C VAL A 126 -12.34 -3.01 3.93
N ALA A 127 -12.58 -1.76 3.57
CA ALA A 127 -12.34 -0.61 4.45
C ALA A 127 -13.15 -0.69 5.75
N TRP A 128 -14.45 -1.00 5.65
CA TRP A 128 -15.30 -1.17 6.83
C TRP A 128 -14.87 -2.35 7.70
N CYS A 129 -14.51 -3.48 7.09
CA CYS A 129 -14.02 -4.64 7.82
C CYS A 129 -12.73 -4.31 8.59
N VAL A 130 -11.77 -3.63 7.98
CA VAL A 130 -10.53 -3.20 8.68
C VAL A 130 -10.88 -2.27 9.84
N MET A 131 -11.67 -1.22 9.62
CA MET A 131 -12.03 -0.26 10.67
C MET A 131 -12.75 -0.91 11.86
N LEU A 132 -13.77 -1.73 11.58
CA LEU A 132 -14.56 -2.40 12.61
C LEU A 132 -13.73 -3.46 13.33
N TYR A 133 -12.95 -4.26 12.60
CA TYR A 133 -12.16 -5.32 13.20
C TYR A 133 -11.02 -4.78 14.06
N THR A 134 -10.30 -3.74 13.59
CA THR A 134 -9.30 -3.07 14.43
C THR A 134 -9.91 -2.48 15.69
N THR A 135 -11.13 -1.93 15.60
CA THR A 135 -11.87 -1.45 16.77
C THR A 135 -12.20 -2.59 17.74
N VAL A 136 -12.68 -3.72 17.24
CA VAL A 136 -12.95 -4.91 18.07
C VAL A 136 -11.69 -5.44 18.74
N LEU A 137 -10.58 -5.55 18.01
CA LEU A 137 -9.28 -5.94 18.57
C LEU A 137 -8.80 -4.98 19.66
N ALA A 138 -8.97 -3.66 19.45
CA ALA A 138 -8.65 -2.66 20.48
C ALA A 138 -9.51 -2.84 21.73
N LEU A 139 -10.81 -3.10 21.57
CA LEU A 139 -11.75 -3.34 22.68
C LEU A 139 -11.47 -4.66 23.40
N GLU A 140 -11.02 -5.69 22.68
CA GLU A 140 -10.65 -6.99 23.23
C GLU A 140 -9.33 -6.93 24.01
N PHE A 141 -8.36 -6.13 23.54
CA PHE A 141 -7.08 -5.92 24.22
C PHE A 141 -7.12 -4.86 25.34
N ALA A 142 -8.04 -3.90 25.27
CA ALA A 142 -8.18 -2.82 26.25
C ALA A 142 -8.20 -3.27 27.73
N PRO A 143 -8.89 -4.35 28.13
CA PRO A 143 -8.85 -4.85 29.51
C PRO A 143 -7.44 -5.13 30.01
N THR A 144 -6.54 -5.64 29.16
CA THR A 144 -5.14 -5.91 29.52
C THR A 144 -4.37 -4.62 29.85
N VAL A 145 -4.69 -3.52 29.16
CA VAL A 145 -4.11 -2.19 29.45
C VAL A 145 -4.72 -1.60 30.72
N LEU A 146 -6.04 -1.73 30.90
CA LEU A 146 -6.77 -1.18 32.06
C LEU A 146 -6.48 -1.94 33.38
N GLU A 147 -5.92 -3.15 33.30
CA GLU A 147 -5.41 -3.90 34.46
C GLU A 147 -4.17 -3.21 35.09
N HIS A 148 -3.48 -2.32 34.37
CA HIS A 148 -2.26 -1.66 34.85
C HIS A 148 -2.53 -0.67 36.01
N PRO A 149 -1.63 -0.58 37.03
CA PRO A 149 -1.83 0.28 38.20
C PRO A 149 -2.10 1.76 37.91
N LEU A 150 -1.60 2.28 36.79
CA LEU A 150 -1.85 3.66 36.37
C LEU A 150 -3.34 3.97 36.05
N PHE A 151 -4.15 2.95 35.74
CA PHE A 151 -5.55 3.11 35.34
C PHE A 151 -6.56 2.76 36.45
N GLN A 152 -6.17 2.83 37.73
CA GLN A 152 -7.05 2.47 38.86
C GLN A 152 -8.18 3.48 39.18
N ARG A 153 -8.31 4.57 38.43
CA ARG A 153 -9.40 5.55 38.64
C ARG A 153 -10.77 4.90 38.39
N THR A 154 -11.79 5.41 39.09
CA THR A 154 -13.16 4.85 39.08
C THR A 154 -13.78 4.73 37.68
N VAL A 155 -13.52 5.69 36.80
CA VAL A 155 -13.99 5.69 35.41
C VAL A 155 -13.42 4.51 34.62
N PHE A 156 -12.10 4.32 34.67
CA PHE A 156 -11.42 3.22 33.97
C PHE A 156 -11.83 1.86 34.51
N ARG A 157 -12.02 1.74 35.84
CA ARG A 157 -12.51 0.51 36.45
C ARG A 157 -13.92 0.15 35.97
N ARG A 158 -14.80 1.14 35.80
CA ARG A 158 -16.14 0.93 35.22
C ARG A 158 -16.06 0.45 33.78
N ILE A 159 -15.20 1.06 32.96
CA ILE A 159 -14.96 0.64 31.57
C ILE A 159 -14.42 -0.79 31.52
N TYR A 160 -13.45 -1.13 32.36
CA TYR A 160 -12.90 -2.49 32.47
C TYR A 160 -13.97 -3.54 32.74
N TYR A 161 -14.83 -3.33 33.74
CA TYR A 161 -15.91 -4.28 34.05
C TYR A 161 -16.91 -4.42 32.90
N TRP A 162 -17.22 -3.32 32.21
CA TRP A 162 -18.12 -3.33 31.06
C TRP A 162 -17.53 -4.11 29.88
N LEU A 163 -16.24 -3.91 29.58
CA LEU A 163 -15.53 -4.63 28.53
C LEU A 163 -15.41 -6.13 28.84
N LYS A 164 -15.10 -6.51 30.09
CA LYS A 164 -15.07 -7.92 30.51
C LYS A 164 -16.45 -8.57 30.40
N ARG A 165 -17.52 -7.86 30.77
CA ARG A 165 -18.90 -8.36 30.64
C ARG A 165 -19.28 -8.64 29.18
N LEU A 166 -18.79 -7.84 28.24
CA LEU A 166 -19.10 -7.95 26.82
C LEU A 166 -18.03 -8.71 26.01
N THR A 167 -17.06 -9.35 26.66
CA THR A 167 -15.96 -10.06 25.96
C THR A 167 -16.47 -11.06 24.93
N LEU A 168 -17.51 -11.84 25.24
CA LEU A 168 -18.09 -12.79 24.29
C LEU A 168 -18.63 -12.11 23.03
N VAL A 169 -19.27 -10.93 23.19
CA VAL A 169 -19.80 -10.15 22.05
C VAL A 169 -18.66 -9.67 21.16
N TRP A 170 -17.59 -9.15 21.76
CA TRP A 170 -16.41 -8.70 21.02
C TRP A 170 -15.72 -9.84 20.29
N VAL A 171 -15.57 -10.99 20.93
CA VAL A 171 -14.97 -12.19 20.31
C VAL A 171 -15.79 -12.67 19.12
N ILE A 172 -17.11 -12.80 19.27
CA ILE A 172 -17.99 -13.23 18.18
C ILE A 172 -17.94 -12.23 17.02
N ALA A 173 -18.04 -10.92 17.33
CA ALA A 173 -17.92 -9.87 16.33
C ALA A 173 -16.55 -9.94 15.62
N GLY A 174 -15.48 -10.17 16.36
CA GLY A 174 -14.12 -10.31 15.84
C GLY A 174 -13.99 -11.49 14.87
N ILE A 175 -14.54 -12.65 15.22
CA ILE A 175 -14.51 -13.85 14.36
C ILE A 175 -15.33 -13.64 13.09
N VAL A 176 -16.52 -13.05 13.19
CA VAL A 176 -17.37 -12.74 12.03
C VAL A 176 -16.68 -11.73 11.10
N LEU A 177 -16.20 -10.61 11.65
CA LEU A 177 -15.52 -9.57 10.86
C LEU A 177 -14.21 -10.06 10.25
N SER A 178 -13.46 -10.90 10.96
CA SER A 178 -12.22 -11.48 10.42
C SER A 178 -12.50 -12.47 9.28
N THR A 179 -13.54 -13.29 9.42
CA THR A 179 -13.98 -14.21 8.36
C THR A 179 -14.36 -13.44 7.10
N LEU A 180 -15.16 -12.38 7.25
CA LEU A 180 -15.51 -11.48 6.15
C LEU A 180 -14.24 -10.90 5.53
N HIS A 181 -13.41 -10.23 6.32
CA HIS A 181 -12.24 -9.53 5.80
C HIS A 181 -11.27 -10.42 5.02
N GLN A 182 -10.89 -11.58 5.56
CA GLN A 182 -9.95 -12.50 4.89
C GLN A 182 -10.54 -13.00 3.55
N SER A 183 -11.85 -13.21 3.49
CA SER A 183 -12.57 -13.58 2.28
C SER A 183 -12.66 -12.41 1.29
N SER A 184 -13.00 -11.19 1.73
CA SER A 184 -13.16 -10.01 0.87
C SER A 184 -11.84 -9.53 0.26
N LEU A 185 -10.70 -9.77 0.91
CA LEU A 185 -9.38 -9.60 0.28
C LEU A 185 -9.17 -10.54 -0.91
N GLY A 186 -9.69 -11.77 -0.87
CA GLY A 186 -9.74 -12.66 -2.03
C GLY A 186 -10.69 -12.13 -3.11
N SER A 187 -11.85 -11.62 -2.71
CA SER A 187 -12.84 -11.00 -3.63
C SER A 187 -12.29 -9.79 -4.38
N LEU A 188 -11.34 -9.06 -3.78
CA LEU A 188 -10.65 -7.93 -4.43
C LEU A 188 -9.93 -8.34 -5.72
N LEU A 189 -9.47 -9.58 -5.81
CA LEU A 189 -8.80 -10.08 -7.00
C LEU A 189 -9.80 -10.50 -8.09
N LEU A 190 -11.08 -10.74 -7.74
CA LEU A 190 -12.11 -11.17 -8.68
C LEU A 190 -12.50 -10.07 -9.68
N ILE A 191 -12.36 -8.80 -9.30
CA ILE A 191 -12.68 -7.65 -10.16
C ILE A 191 -11.63 -7.40 -11.25
N MET A 192 -10.51 -8.14 -11.27
CA MET A 192 -9.43 -7.98 -12.25
C MET A 192 -9.04 -9.30 -12.94
N PRO A 193 -10.00 -10.00 -13.58
CA PRO A 193 -9.79 -11.34 -14.16
C PRO A 193 -8.69 -11.39 -15.22
N PHE A 194 -8.56 -10.33 -16.02
CA PHE A 194 -7.58 -10.26 -17.12
C PHE A 194 -6.20 -9.75 -16.69
N ARG A 195 -6.07 -9.33 -15.42
CA ARG A 195 -4.79 -8.82 -14.88
C ARG A 195 -4.03 -9.88 -14.11
N LEU A 196 -4.68 -10.91 -13.61
CA LEU A 196 -4.05 -11.96 -12.81
C LEU A 196 -3.81 -13.21 -13.65
N HIS A 197 -2.61 -13.78 -13.57
CA HIS A 197 -2.28 -15.00 -14.30
C HIS A 197 -3.25 -16.17 -13.96
N PRO A 198 -3.66 -17.01 -14.93
CA PRO A 198 -4.67 -18.06 -14.73
C PRO A 198 -4.37 -19.07 -13.62
N LEU A 199 -3.09 -19.29 -13.29
CA LEU A 199 -2.67 -20.12 -12.16
C LEU A 199 -3.06 -19.50 -10.80
N TRP A 200 -3.06 -18.17 -10.68
CA TRP A 200 -3.43 -17.48 -9.45
C TRP A 200 -4.91 -17.08 -9.42
N TYR A 201 -5.48 -16.71 -10.55
CA TYR A 201 -6.89 -16.33 -10.66
C TYR A 201 -7.83 -17.53 -10.47
N SER A 202 -8.87 -17.37 -9.64
CA SER A 202 -9.97 -18.33 -9.49
C SER A 202 -11.20 -17.65 -8.89
N PRO A 203 -12.43 -18.01 -9.30
CA PRO A 203 -13.65 -17.61 -8.60
C PRO A 203 -13.69 -18.03 -7.12
N LEU A 204 -12.94 -19.06 -6.72
CA LEU A 204 -12.82 -19.56 -5.35
C LEU A 204 -11.80 -18.80 -4.50
N LEU A 205 -11.18 -17.72 -5.00
CA LEU A 205 -10.22 -16.92 -4.26
C LEU A 205 -10.67 -16.49 -2.85
N PRO A 206 -11.93 -16.07 -2.62
CA PRO A 206 -12.38 -15.70 -1.27
C PRO A 206 -12.26 -16.85 -0.27
N VAL A 207 -12.65 -18.07 -0.70
CA VAL A 207 -12.55 -19.29 0.12
C VAL A 207 -11.09 -19.70 0.32
N LEU A 208 -10.29 -19.67 -0.74
CA LEU A 208 -8.87 -20.03 -0.68
C LEU A 208 -8.10 -19.09 0.26
N PHE A 209 -8.40 -17.79 0.23
CA PHE A 209 -7.77 -16.79 1.09
C PHE A 209 -8.15 -17.01 2.56
N PHE A 210 -9.42 -17.27 2.84
CA PHE A 210 -9.88 -17.59 4.19
C PHE A 210 -9.25 -18.87 4.74
N VAL A 211 -9.32 -20.00 4.02
CA VAL A 211 -8.78 -21.29 4.49
C VAL A 211 -7.27 -21.21 4.72
N SER A 212 -6.53 -20.57 3.81
CA SER A 212 -5.08 -20.35 3.97
C SER A 212 -4.74 -19.43 5.14
N ALA A 213 -5.55 -18.40 5.40
CA ALA A 213 -5.35 -17.49 6.54
C ALA A 213 -5.53 -18.20 7.88
N VAL A 214 -6.44 -19.19 8.00
CA VAL A 214 -6.58 -19.97 9.24
C VAL A 214 -5.33 -20.81 9.51
N ALA A 215 -4.80 -21.51 8.51
CA ALA A 215 -3.55 -22.27 8.65
C ALA A 215 -2.36 -21.35 8.99
N LEU A 216 -2.28 -20.20 8.30
CA LEU A 216 -1.25 -19.19 8.55
C LEU A 216 -1.34 -18.65 9.97
N GLY A 217 -2.53 -18.29 10.47
CA GLY A 217 -2.73 -17.75 11.82
C GLY A 217 -2.23 -18.69 12.91
N LEU A 218 -2.54 -19.99 12.80
CA LEU A 218 -2.05 -21.02 13.73
C LEU A 218 -0.52 -21.14 13.71
N MET A 219 0.10 -21.08 12.53
CA MET A 219 1.55 -21.20 12.39
C MET A 219 2.28 -19.92 12.77
N MET A 220 1.69 -18.75 12.53
CA MET A 220 2.23 -17.46 12.92
C MET A 220 2.29 -17.35 14.46
N VAL A 221 1.21 -17.71 15.17
CA VAL A 221 1.22 -17.77 16.65
C VAL A 221 2.26 -18.76 17.16
N THR A 222 2.48 -19.86 16.45
CA THR A 222 3.53 -20.82 16.78
C THR A 222 4.93 -20.18 16.65
N LEU A 223 5.21 -19.48 15.56
CA LEU A 223 6.47 -18.74 15.38
C LEU A 223 6.66 -17.62 16.42
N GLU A 224 5.61 -16.88 16.75
CA GLU A 224 5.64 -15.87 17.81
C GLU A 224 6.00 -16.49 19.16
N GLY A 225 5.47 -17.67 19.46
CA GLY A 225 5.83 -18.45 20.63
C GLY A 225 7.33 -18.77 20.67
N PHE A 226 7.89 -19.29 19.57
CA PHE A 226 9.33 -19.57 19.45
C PHE A 226 10.18 -18.30 19.59
N PHE A 227 9.79 -17.21 18.94
CA PHE A 227 10.52 -15.94 19.01
C PHE A 227 10.48 -15.35 20.42
N SER A 228 9.33 -15.41 21.10
CA SER A 228 9.18 -14.98 22.49
C SER A 228 10.03 -15.83 23.44
N ALA A 229 10.03 -17.16 23.26
CA ALA A 229 10.87 -18.07 24.05
C ALA A 229 12.37 -17.78 23.86
N TYR A 230 12.79 -17.51 22.63
CA TYR A 230 14.16 -17.12 22.32
C TYR A 230 14.56 -15.77 22.97
N LEU A 231 13.65 -14.79 22.94
CA LEU A 231 13.93 -13.43 23.37
C LEU A 231 13.88 -13.25 24.89
N TYR A 232 12.92 -13.91 25.56
CA TYR A 232 12.68 -13.81 27.00
C TYR A 232 13.24 -14.99 27.80
N GLY A 233 13.78 -16.02 27.13
CA GLY A 233 14.45 -17.14 27.78
C GLY A 233 13.51 -18.11 28.51
N HIS A 234 12.20 -18.05 28.27
CA HIS A 234 11.24 -19.01 28.83
C HIS A 234 11.20 -20.31 28.02
N ARG A 235 10.70 -21.39 28.63
CA ARG A 235 10.56 -22.69 27.96
C ARG A 235 9.29 -22.70 27.11
N LEU A 236 9.43 -22.98 25.82
CA LEU A 236 8.29 -23.18 24.96
C LEU A 236 7.55 -24.47 25.34
N ARG A 237 6.27 -24.35 25.68
CA ARG A 237 5.36 -25.49 25.90
C ARG A 237 4.97 -26.13 24.57
N VAL A 238 5.85 -26.96 24.02
CA VAL A 238 5.66 -27.65 22.73
C VAL A 238 4.38 -28.50 22.70
N ASP A 239 3.95 -29.00 23.86
CA ASP A 239 2.69 -29.69 24.09
C ASP A 239 1.46 -28.83 23.75
N LEU A 240 1.54 -27.51 23.90
CA LEU A 240 0.51 -26.59 23.42
C LEU A 240 0.59 -26.39 21.91
N TYR A 241 1.77 -26.21 21.33
CA TYR A 241 1.90 -25.85 19.91
C TYR A 241 1.81 -27.03 18.94
N ALA A 242 2.23 -28.25 19.32
CA ALA A 242 2.20 -29.41 18.44
C ALA A 242 0.77 -29.80 17.97
N PRO A 243 -0.27 -29.74 18.82
CA PRO A 243 -1.66 -29.90 18.38
C PRO A 243 -2.15 -28.79 17.43
N LEU A 244 -1.70 -27.53 17.60
CA LEU A 244 -1.97 -26.46 16.63
C LEU A 244 -1.30 -26.76 15.28
N GLY A 245 -0.07 -27.26 15.32
CA GLY A 245 0.66 -27.83 14.17
C GLY A 245 -0.17 -28.87 13.42
N ARG A 246 -0.72 -29.85 14.13
CA ARG A 246 -1.58 -30.88 13.54
C ARG A 246 -2.82 -30.29 12.88
N ALA A 247 -3.49 -29.34 13.54
CA ALA A 247 -4.68 -28.68 13.00
C ALA A 247 -4.34 -27.89 11.72
N ALA A 248 -3.27 -27.10 11.75
CA ALA A 248 -2.78 -26.36 10.59
C ALA A 248 -2.43 -27.30 9.43
N GLY A 249 -1.75 -28.42 9.69
CA GLY A 249 -1.45 -29.43 8.67
C GLY A 249 -2.71 -29.99 8.01
N GLY A 250 -3.76 -30.27 8.78
CA GLY A 250 -5.07 -30.69 8.25
C GLY A 250 -5.72 -29.62 7.37
N ILE A 251 -5.67 -28.35 7.79
CA ILE A 251 -6.21 -27.23 7.02
C ILE A 251 -5.41 -27.01 5.73
N LEU A 252 -4.09 -27.19 5.75
CA LEU A 252 -3.25 -27.12 4.55
C LEU A 252 -3.62 -28.22 3.53
N TRP A 253 -3.95 -29.44 3.99
CA TRP A 253 -4.46 -30.48 3.09
C TRP A 253 -5.80 -30.09 2.46
N VAL A 254 -6.70 -29.47 3.23
CA VAL A 254 -7.97 -28.93 2.69
C VAL A 254 -7.69 -27.81 1.68
N TYR A 255 -6.79 -26.89 2.00
CA TYR A 255 -6.37 -25.82 1.07
C TYR A 255 -5.80 -26.39 -0.23
N LEU A 256 -4.90 -27.38 -0.16
CA LEU A 256 -4.31 -28.06 -1.32
C LEU A 256 -5.37 -28.76 -2.17
N ALA A 257 -6.31 -29.48 -1.53
CA ALA A 257 -7.40 -30.15 -2.22
C ALA A 257 -8.30 -29.15 -2.96
N LEU A 258 -8.68 -28.05 -2.30
CA LEU A 258 -9.46 -26.98 -2.92
C LEU A 258 -8.69 -26.31 -4.06
N ARG A 259 -7.40 -26.03 -3.85
CA ARG A 259 -6.56 -25.31 -4.82
C ARG A 259 -6.29 -26.13 -6.09
N LEU A 260 -5.88 -27.39 -5.92
CA LEU A 260 -5.60 -28.28 -7.05
C LEU A 260 -6.89 -28.73 -7.74
N GLY A 261 -7.96 -28.97 -6.96
CA GLY A 261 -9.28 -29.28 -7.49
C GLY A 261 -9.85 -28.16 -8.35
N ASP A 262 -9.72 -26.90 -7.91
CA ASP A 262 -10.10 -25.71 -8.68
C ASP A 262 -9.32 -25.61 -10.01
N LEU A 263 -8.01 -25.82 -9.98
CA LEU A 263 -7.18 -25.79 -11.20
C LEU A 263 -7.53 -26.90 -12.19
N ALA A 264 -7.83 -28.10 -11.68
CA ALA A 264 -8.27 -29.23 -12.48
C ALA A 264 -9.64 -28.96 -13.10
N TRP A 265 -10.59 -28.45 -12.32
CA TRP A 265 -11.94 -28.13 -12.78
C TRP A 265 -11.95 -27.04 -13.87
N ARG A 266 -11.08 -26.03 -13.75
CA ARG A 266 -10.91 -24.99 -14.77
C ARG A 266 -10.08 -25.44 -15.99
N GLY A 267 -9.51 -26.64 -15.97
CA GLY A 267 -8.65 -27.15 -17.05
C GLY A 267 -7.29 -26.45 -17.18
N VAL A 268 -6.88 -25.67 -16.19
CA VAL A 268 -5.66 -24.84 -16.23
C VAL A 268 -4.45 -25.59 -15.65
N LEU A 269 -4.67 -26.71 -14.96
CA LEU A 269 -3.63 -27.49 -14.29
C LEU A 269 -2.39 -27.81 -15.17
N PRO A 270 -2.50 -28.12 -16.48
CA PRO A 270 -1.33 -28.35 -17.32
C PRO A 270 -0.39 -27.15 -17.43
N THR A 271 -0.91 -25.92 -17.32
CA THR A 271 -0.07 -24.70 -17.35
C THR A 271 0.84 -24.59 -16.11
N ALA A 272 0.53 -25.33 -15.02
CA ALA A 272 1.43 -25.41 -13.87
C ALA A 272 2.71 -26.20 -14.18
N LEU A 273 2.76 -26.94 -15.29
CA LEU A 273 3.87 -27.81 -15.70
C LEU A 273 4.45 -27.42 -17.07
N ASP A 274 4.16 -26.21 -17.57
CA ASP A 274 4.61 -25.75 -18.90
C ASP A 274 6.08 -25.31 -18.95
N GLY A 275 6.78 -25.27 -17.81
CA GLY A 275 8.19 -24.87 -17.73
C GLY A 275 8.42 -23.36 -17.81
N SER A 276 7.36 -22.55 -17.78
CA SER A 276 7.48 -21.09 -17.67
C SER A 276 7.99 -20.66 -16.29
N TRP A 277 8.49 -19.43 -16.19
CA TRP A 277 8.83 -18.80 -14.90
C TRP A 277 7.66 -18.85 -13.90
N TYR A 278 6.44 -18.62 -14.37
CA TYR A 278 5.23 -18.67 -13.55
C TYR A 278 4.89 -20.09 -13.09
N SER A 279 5.12 -21.11 -13.92
CA SER A 279 5.00 -22.52 -13.52
C SER A 279 5.97 -22.85 -12.38
N TYR A 280 7.26 -22.50 -12.50
CA TYR A 280 8.24 -22.76 -11.44
C TYR A 280 7.90 -22.03 -10.13
N LEU A 281 7.49 -20.77 -10.20
CA LEU A 281 7.08 -20.00 -9.03
C LEU A 281 5.86 -20.64 -8.35
N PHE A 282 4.86 -21.04 -9.12
CA PHE A 282 3.67 -21.70 -8.60
C PHE A 282 4.00 -23.05 -7.93
N LEU A 283 4.85 -23.87 -8.54
CA LEU A 283 5.29 -25.15 -7.98
C LEU A 283 6.12 -24.97 -6.72
N ALA A 284 7.00 -23.98 -6.68
CA ALA A 284 7.78 -23.65 -5.48
C ALA A 284 6.85 -23.20 -4.34
N GLU A 285 5.87 -22.34 -4.64
CA GLU A 285 4.89 -21.83 -3.69
C GLU A 285 4.02 -22.96 -3.11
N ILE A 286 3.40 -23.79 -3.95
CA ILE A 286 2.56 -24.91 -3.50
C ILE A 286 3.39 -26.02 -2.85
N GLY A 287 4.54 -26.34 -3.42
CA GLY A 287 5.42 -27.41 -2.95
C GLY A 287 6.05 -27.09 -1.60
N ALA A 288 6.80 -25.99 -1.51
CA ALA A 288 7.51 -25.61 -0.28
C ALA A 288 6.59 -24.97 0.76
N GLY A 289 5.58 -24.21 0.32
CA GLY A 289 4.72 -23.41 1.18
C GLY A 289 3.48 -24.11 1.75
N ALA A 290 2.98 -25.15 1.07
CA ALA A 290 1.76 -25.85 1.48
C ALA A 290 1.95 -27.37 1.59
N LEU A 291 2.44 -28.04 0.55
CA LEU A 291 2.56 -29.51 0.50
C LEU A 291 3.59 -30.04 1.50
N LEU A 292 4.83 -29.54 1.44
CA LEU A 292 5.90 -29.94 2.35
C LEU A 292 5.50 -29.75 3.83
N PRO A 293 5.07 -28.56 4.29
CA PRO A 293 4.65 -28.40 5.68
C PRO A 293 3.43 -29.24 6.04
N ALA A 294 2.46 -29.47 5.14
CA ALA A 294 1.33 -30.36 5.41
C ALA A 294 1.77 -31.81 5.70
N VAL A 295 2.78 -32.30 4.97
CA VAL A 295 3.40 -33.61 5.22
C VAL A 295 4.18 -33.60 6.54
N LEU A 296 5.04 -32.60 6.75
CA LEU A 296 5.86 -32.50 7.97
C LEU A 296 5.01 -32.44 9.25
N LEU A 297 3.92 -31.65 9.24
CA LEU A 297 3.00 -31.50 10.38
C LEU A 297 2.11 -32.74 10.62
N ALA A 298 1.92 -33.58 9.60
CA ALA A 298 1.23 -34.86 9.75
C ALA A 298 2.07 -35.88 10.54
N VAL A 299 3.40 -35.81 10.43
CA VAL A 299 4.34 -36.74 11.09
C VAL A 299 4.51 -36.37 12.57
N PRO A 300 4.14 -37.27 13.51
CA PRO A 300 4.22 -36.97 14.95
C PRO A 300 5.63 -36.61 15.45
N SER A 301 6.67 -37.29 14.95
CA SER A 301 8.05 -37.06 15.39
C SER A 301 8.59 -35.68 14.98
N ILE A 302 8.07 -35.08 13.92
CA ILE A 302 8.50 -33.77 13.43
C ILE A 302 7.76 -32.67 14.18
N ARG A 303 6.44 -32.80 14.35
CA ARG A 303 5.62 -31.78 15.04
C ARG A 303 5.88 -31.70 16.55
N THR A 304 6.35 -32.76 17.20
CA THR A 304 6.74 -32.73 18.62
C THR A 304 8.19 -32.31 18.84
N ASN A 305 8.99 -32.24 17.78
CA ASN A 305 10.34 -31.70 17.82
C ASN A 305 10.29 -30.17 17.66
N PRO A 306 10.85 -29.38 18.59
CA PRO A 306 10.88 -27.92 18.50
C PRO A 306 11.38 -27.40 17.14
N ASN A 307 12.48 -27.97 16.63
CA ASN A 307 13.08 -27.54 15.37
C ASN A 307 12.18 -27.90 14.18
N GLY A 308 11.60 -29.10 14.18
CA GLY A 308 10.69 -29.55 13.12
C GLY A 308 9.43 -28.69 13.05
N LEU A 309 8.87 -28.33 14.21
CA LEU A 309 7.71 -27.46 14.30
C LEU A 309 8.04 -26.02 13.86
N ALA A 310 9.16 -25.45 14.31
CA ALA A 310 9.60 -24.12 13.90
C ALA A 310 9.87 -24.03 12.39
N THR A 311 10.56 -25.01 11.82
CA THR A 311 10.80 -25.09 10.36
C THR A 311 9.48 -25.20 9.60
N SER A 312 8.56 -26.06 10.04
CA SER A 312 7.25 -26.21 9.39
C SER A 312 6.44 -24.91 9.44
N ALA A 313 6.41 -24.23 10.58
CA ALA A 313 5.72 -22.96 10.73
C ALA A 313 6.36 -21.86 9.86
N GLY A 314 7.69 -21.82 9.77
CA GLY A 314 8.42 -20.91 8.88
C GLY A 314 8.12 -21.14 7.40
N LEU A 315 8.05 -22.40 6.96
CA LEU A 315 7.68 -22.76 5.59
C LEU A 315 6.25 -22.31 5.25
N VAL A 316 5.28 -22.52 6.16
CA VAL A 316 3.90 -22.05 5.96
C VAL A 316 3.84 -20.54 5.86
N VAL A 317 4.49 -19.83 6.78
CA VAL A 317 4.51 -18.35 6.78
C VAL A 317 5.15 -17.82 5.50
N ALA A 318 6.35 -18.28 5.15
CA ALA A 318 7.03 -17.86 3.92
C ALA A 318 6.22 -18.20 2.66
N GLY A 319 5.65 -19.40 2.60
CA GLY A 319 4.83 -19.86 1.49
C GLY A 319 3.56 -19.05 1.29
N MET A 320 2.86 -18.72 2.38
CA MET A 320 1.63 -17.92 2.30
C MET A 320 1.91 -16.45 2.02
N VAL A 321 2.99 -15.88 2.56
CA VAL A 321 3.46 -14.53 2.18
C VAL A 321 3.81 -14.50 0.69
N LEU A 322 4.53 -15.50 0.20
CA LEU A 322 4.83 -15.63 -1.24
C LEU A 322 3.54 -15.74 -2.05
N ASN A 323 2.56 -16.53 -1.63
CA ASN A 323 1.26 -16.62 -2.28
C ASN A 323 0.55 -15.27 -2.40
N ARG A 324 0.56 -14.45 -1.33
CA ARG A 324 -0.04 -13.11 -1.35
C ARG A 324 0.71 -12.17 -2.27
N LEU A 325 2.05 -12.19 -2.26
CA LEU A 325 2.88 -11.41 -3.18
C LEU A 325 2.70 -11.85 -4.65
N SER A 326 2.62 -13.16 -4.89
CA SER A 326 2.35 -13.70 -6.22
C SER A 326 1.01 -13.21 -6.74
N ALA A 327 -0.05 -13.35 -5.95
CA ALA A 327 -1.40 -12.98 -6.37
C ALA A 327 -1.62 -11.47 -6.56
N SER A 328 -0.86 -10.62 -5.86
CA SER A 328 -1.10 -9.17 -5.82
C SER A 328 0.00 -8.31 -6.47
N MET A 329 1.13 -8.90 -6.85
CA MET A 329 2.27 -8.16 -7.40
C MET A 329 2.98 -8.90 -8.53
N ILE A 330 3.41 -10.15 -8.32
CA ILE A 330 4.31 -10.86 -9.26
C ILE A 330 3.54 -11.43 -10.46
N ALA A 331 2.43 -12.12 -10.21
CA ALA A 331 1.60 -12.76 -11.23
C ALA A 331 0.58 -11.82 -11.88
N MET A 332 0.67 -10.52 -11.58
CA MET A 332 -0.08 -9.50 -12.30
C MET A 332 0.57 -9.21 -13.65
N PHE A 333 -0.22 -9.28 -14.73
CA PHE A 333 0.18 -9.01 -16.10
C PHE A 333 0.88 -7.66 -16.22
N GLN A 334 1.99 -7.65 -16.95
CA GLN A 334 2.81 -6.46 -17.17
C GLN A 334 2.66 -6.02 -18.62
N THR A 335 2.42 -4.73 -18.84
CA THR A 335 2.47 -4.14 -20.18
C THR A 335 3.88 -4.30 -20.72
N PRO A 336 4.07 -4.82 -21.96
CA PRO A 336 5.40 -4.98 -22.55
C PRO A 336 6.22 -3.68 -22.46
N GLY A 337 7.45 -3.76 -21.95
CA GLY A 337 8.34 -2.60 -21.79
C GLY A 337 8.17 -1.82 -20.47
N VAL A 338 7.19 -2.16 -19.63
CA VAL A 338 6.98 -1.51 -18.32
C VAL A 338 7.14 -2.53 -17.19
N SER A 339 8.30 -2.49 -16.52
CA SER A 339 8.60 -3.33 -15.36
C SER A 339 8.48 -2.53 -14.06
N TYR A 340 8.04 -3.19 -12.99
CA TYR A 340 8.08 -2.66 -11.62
C TYR A 340 8.99 -3.54 -10.78
N PHE A 341 9.92 -2.91 -10.06
CA PHE A 341 10.66 -3.52 -8.97
C PHE A 341 10.72 -2.53 -7.81
N PRO A 342 10.43 -2.94 -6.57
CA PRO A 342 10.33 -1.98 -5.48
C PRO A 342 11.63 -1.22 -5.23
N THR A 343 11.54 0.08 -4.98
CA THR A 343 12.68 0.90 -4.58
C THR A 343 13.10 0.58 -3.15
N TRP A 344 14.33 0.94 -2.79
CA TRP A 344 14.79 0.76 -1.41
C TRP A 344 13.92 1.52 -0.39
N THR A 345 13.33 2.66 -0.79
CA THR A 345 12.41 3.45 0.03
C THR A 345 11.09 2.71 0.31
N GLU A 346 10.59 1.93 -0.65
CA GLU A 346 9.43 1.06 -0.42
C GLU A 346 9.76 -0.03 0.62
N PHE A 347 10.91 -0.69 0.48
CA PHE A 347 11.39 -1.66 1.47
C PHE A 347 11.64 -1.04 2.85
N ALA A 348 12.20 0.18 2.89
CA ALA A 348 12.47 0.91 4.13
C ALA A 348 11.18 1.22 4.90
N ILE A 349 10.12 1.65 4.20
CA ILE A 349 8.82 1.93 4.82
C ILE A 349 8.20 0.63 5.38
N THR A 350 8.13 -0.43 4.58
CA THR A 350 7.65 -1.75 5.03
C THR A 350 8.43 -2.26 6.25
N ALA A 351 9.77 -2.27 6.18
CA ALA A 351 10.62 -2.68 7.29
C ALA A 351 10.45 -1.80 8.53
N GLY A 352 10.26 -0.48 8.33
CA GLY A 352 10.03 0.48 9.41
C GLY A 352 8.68 0.28 10.11
N ILE A 353 7.62 -0.04 9.36
CA ILE A 353 6.30 -0.35 9.89
C ILE A 353 6.36 -1.63 10.74
N VAL A 354 6.94 -2.71 10.20
CA VAL A 354 7.12 -3.98 10.95
C VAL A 354 7.99 -3.75 12.19
N SER A 355 9.04 -2.94 12.06
CA SER A 355 9.94 -2.62 13.19
C SER A 355 9.22 -1.81 14.28
N GLY A 356 8.42 -0.83 13.89
CA GLY A 356 7.60 -0.04 14.79
C GLY A 356 6.57 -0.90 15.53
N ALA A 357 5.86 -1.77 14.81
CA ALA A 357 4.94 -2.74 15.41
C ALA A 357 5.66 -3.67 16.40
N GLY A 358 6.85 -4.17 16.04
CA GLY A 358 7.70 -4.97 16.93
C GLY A 358 8.12 -4.21 18.20
N LEU A 359 8.52 -2.94 18.09
CA LEU A 359 8.86 -2.11 19.26
C LEU A 359 7.67 -1.91 20.19
N VAL A 360 6.48 -1.65 19.63
CA VAL A 360 5.24 -1.51 20.43
C VAL A 360 4.86 -2.84 21.08
N PHE A 361 5.04 -3.97 20.38
CA PHE A 361 4.83 -5.30 20.94
C PHE A 361 5.74 -5.55 22.16
N LEU A 362 7.06 -5.30 22.01
CA LEU A 362 8.02 -5.47 23.10
C LEU A 362 7.71 -4.53 24.28
N PHE A 363 7.33 -3.28 23.99
CA PHE A 363 6.86 -2.35 25.01
C PHE A 363 5.63 -2.90 25.75
N ALA A 364 4.64 -3.42 25.02
CA ALA A 364 3.42 -3.93 25.61
C ALA A 364 3.67 -5.18 26.48
N VAL A 365 4.51 -6.11 26.03
CA VAL A 365 4.91 -7.30 26.79
C VAL A 365 5.66 -6.93 28.08
N GLU A 366 6.49 -5.89 28.04
CA GLU A 366 7.31 -5.49 29.20
C GLU A 366 6.55 -4.65 30.23
N ASN A 367 5.47 -3.98 29.83
CA ASN A 367 4.74 -3.04 30.68
C ASN A 367 3.33 -3.53 31.06
N PHE A 368 2.75 -4.49 30.32
CA PHE A 368 1.41 -5.01 30.58
C PHE A 368 1.41 -6.53 30.81
N ASN A 369 0.37 -7.02 31.48
CA ASN A 369 0.16 -8.45 31.75
C ASN A 369 -0.32 -9.19 30.49
N VAL A 370 0.55 -9.26 29.48
CA VAL A 370 0.27 -9.92 28.20
C VAL A 370 0.42 -11.43 28.32
N PHE A 371 1.49 -11.90 28.95
CA PHE A 371 1.65 -13.30 29.32
C PHE A 371 1.02 -13.57 30.68
N GLU A 372 0.35 -14.71 30.84
CA GLU A 372 -0.08 -15.15 32.18
C GLU A 372 1.18 -15.38 33.03
N PRO A 373 1.18 -14.96 34.31
CA PRO A 373 2.33 -15.15 35.19
C PRO A 373 2.55 -16.65 35.40
N GLU A 374 3.54 -17.21 34.71
CA GLU A 374 4.06 -18.53 35.05
C GLU A 374 4.73 -18.41 36.43
N THR A 375 4.24 -19.19 37.38
CA THR A 375 5.00 -19.52 38.60
C THR A 375 6.37 -20.05 38.18
N GLU A 376 7.43 -19.41 38.68
CA GLU A 376 8.86 -19.77 38.56
C GLU A 376 9.58 -19.41 37.24
N HIS A 377 10.23 -18.24 37.20
CA HIS A 377 11.65 -18.05 37.57
C HIS A 377 11.95 -16.56 37.36
N ILE A 378 12.06 -15.80 38.45
CA ILE A 378 12.57 -14.43 38.38
C ILE A 378 14.04 -14.57 37.97
N PRO A 379 14.48 -14.09 36.79
CA PRO A 379 15.91 -14.05 36.48
C PRO A 379 16.60 -13.24 37.58
N GLU A 380 17.74 -13.71 38.11
CA GLU A 380 18.49 -13.03 39.18
C GLU A 380 18.74 -11.54 38.90
N GLU A 381 18.73 -11.11 37.63
CA GLU A 381 18.85 -9.70 37.21
C GLU A 381 17.67 -8.80 37.62
N SER A 382 16.46 -9.32 37.81
CA SER A 382 15.29 -8.53 38.23
C SER A 382 14.91 -8.70 39.71
N SER A 383 15.76 -9.39 40.47
CA SER A 383 15.66 -9.46 41.92
C SER A 383 16.02 -8.10 42.53
N ALA A 384 15.27 -7.62 43.53
CA ALA A 384 15.69 -6.46 44.34
C ALA A 384 17.04 -6.70 45.06
N TYR A 385 17.56 -7.93 45.01
CA TYR A 385 18.85 -8.37 45.54
C TYR A 385 19.91 -8.60 44.44
N ALA A 386 19.64 -8.24 43.18
CA ALA A 386 20.63 -8.31 42.10
C ALA A 386 21.85 -7.45 42.43
N ARG A 387 23.06 -8.01 42.31
CA ARG A 387 24.29 -7.27 42.64
C ARG A 387 24.49 -6.11 41.65
N PRO A 388 24.70 -4.87 42.13
CA PRO A 388 25.03 -3.74 41.26
C PRO A 388 26.28 -4.05 40.42
N VAL A 389 26.17 -3.93 39.10
CA VAL A 389 27.29 -4.16 38.17
C VAL A 389 28.10 -2.87 38.06
N PHE A 390 29.34 -2.90 38.55
CA PHE A 390 30.29 -1.80 38.42
C PHE A 390 31.23 -2.04 37.24
N ASN A 391 31.66 -0.96 36.58
CA ASN A 391 32.73 -1.04 35.59
C ASN A 391 34.02 -1.51 36.29
N PRO A 392 34.69 -2.59 35.85
CA PRO A 392 35.90 -3.10 36.49
C PRO A 392 37.04 -2.07 36.57
N GLU A 393 37.12 -1.16 35.60
CA GLU A 393 38.20 -0.19 35.48
C GLU A 393 37.89 1.10 36.24
N THR A 394 36.66 1.60 36.13
CA THR A 394 36.29 2.90 36.72
C THR A 394 35.59 2.80 38.06
N ARG A 395 35.18 1.60 38.49
CA ARG A 395 34.36 1.33 39.69
C ARG A 395 33.09 2.18 39.80
N VAL A 396 32.64 2.77 38.68
CA VAL A 396 31.38 3.51 38.59
C VAL A 396 30.24 2.53 38.41
N TYR A 397 29.11 2.80 39.07
CA TYR A 397 27.90 2.01 38.92
C TYR A 397 27.42 2.07 37.47
N VAL A 398 27.41 0.93 36.78
CA VAL A 398 26.88 0.77 35.42
C VAL A 398 25.55 0.03 35.51
N GLY A 399 24.63 0.54 36.34
CA GLY A 399 23.22 0.30 36.03
C GLY A 399 22.95 1.02 34.71
N SER A 400 22.33 0.37 33.73
CA SER A 400 21.85 1.08 32.55
C SER A 400 20.83 2.12 33.01
N THR A 401 21.25 3.37 33.18
CA THR A 401 20.28 4.42 33.47
C THR A 401 19.36 4.55 32.26
N LEU A 402 18.12 5.01 32.47
CA LEU A 402 17.23 5.34 31.36
C LEU A 402 17.90 6.31 30.38
N TRP A 403 18.77 7.19 30.89
CA TRP A 403 19.60 8.11 30.14
C TRP A 403 20.62 7.41 29.24
N ASP A 404 21.35 6.40 29.72
CA ASP A 404 22.32 5.66 28.89
C ASP A 404 21.64 4.90 27.75
N THR A 405 20.48 4.30 28.04
CA THR A 405 19.69 3.57 27.04
C THR A 405 19.10 4.54 26.01
N ALA A 406 18.61 5.70 26.47
CA ALA A 406 18.09 6.76 25.60
C ALA A 406 19.18 7.41 24.74
N ALA A 407 20.37 7.65 25.31
CA ALA A 407 21.51 8.22 24.60
C ALA A 407 22.01 7.28 23.50
N ARG A 408 22.18 5.98 23.82
CA ARG A 408 22.55 4.95 22.84
C ARG A 408 21.55 4.89 21.69
N ARG A 409 20.25 4.78 22.01
CA ARG A 409 19.21 4.67 20.97
C ARG A 409 19.11 5.94 20.14
N SER A 410 19.21 7.12 20.77
CA SER A 410 19.25 8.39 20.06
C SER A 410 20.44 8.46 19.10
N ALA A 411 21.64 8.05 19.52
CA ALA A 411 22.81 8.03 18.66
C ALA A 411 22.64 7.07 17.47
N VAL A 412 22.12 5.86 17.73
CA VAL A 412 21.82 4.88 16.68
C VAL A 412 20.80 5.43 15.68
N CYS A 413 19.71 6.05 16.16
CA CYS A 413 18.70 6.66 15.30
C CYS A 413 19.28 7.83 14.48
N LEU A 414 20.12 8.67 15.06
CA LEU A 414 20.76 9.78 14.33
C LEU A 414 21.66 9.28 13.20
N VAL A 415 22.48 8.27 13.45
CA VAL A 415 23.34 7.67 12.42
C VAL A 415 22.49 7.01 11.32
N ALA A 416 21.47 6.22 11.71
CA ALA A 416 20.57 5.59 10.76
C ALA A 416 19.80 6.61 9.90
N ALA A 417 19.34 7.71 10.50
CA ALA A 417 18.66 8.79 9.79
C ALA A 417 19.60 9.50 8.81
N ALA A 418 20.83 9.83 9.24
CA ALA A 418 21.83 10.47 8.38
C ALA A 418 22.16 9.61 7.15
N ILE A 419 22.34 8.30 7.35
CA ILE A 419 22.55 7.34 6.26
C ILE A 419 21.31 7.31 5.35
N ALA A 420 20.11 7.14 5.90
CA ALA A 420 18.88 7.08 5.11
C ALA A 420 18.67 8.33 4.24
N VAL A 421 18.94 9.53 4.78
CA VAL A 421 18.87 10.80 4.05
C VAL A 421 19.89 10.83 2.91
N ALA A 422 21.13 10.36 3.14
CA ALA A 422 22.17 10.35 2.12
C ALA A 422 21.84 9.45 0.91
N PHE A 423 21.05 8.39 1.12
CA PHE A 423 20.63 7.46 0.06
C PHE A 423 19.27 7.81 -0.57
N LEU A 424 18.62 8.92 -0.18
CA LEU A 424 17.33 9.31 -0.77
C LEU A 424 17.46 9.50 -2.30
N PRO A 425 16.47 9.00 -3.07
CA PRO A 425 16.49 9.16 -4.53
C PRO A 425 16.64 10.64 -4.92
N PRO A 426 17.42 10.98 -5.97
CA PRO A 426 17.57 12.36 -6.43
C PRO A 426 16.23 13.04 -6.73
N ALA A 427 15.23 12.28 -7.21
CA ALA A 427 13.87 12.75 -7.44
C ALA A 427 13.18 13.33 -6.19
N VAL A 428 13.57 12.87 -4.99
CA VAL A 428 13.12 13.44 -3.72
C VAL A 428 13.67 14.84 -3.51
N VAL A 429 14.82 15.19 -4.10
CA VAL A 429 15.41 16.52 -4.00
C VAL A 429 14.98 17.39 -5.18
N SER A 430 15.13 16.90 -6.40
CA SER A 430 14.87 17.63 -7.66
C SER A 430 13.38 17.76 -8.01
N GLY A 431 12.50 16.99 -7.37
CA GLY A 431 11.11 16.82 -7.79
C GLY A 431 10.97 15.71 -8.83
N HIS A 432 9.79 15.07 -8.86
CA HIS A 432 9.49 14.02 -9.82
C HIS A 432 8.97 14.63 -11.14
N GLU A 433 9.64 14.32 -12.24
CA GLU A 433 9.21 14.72 -13.56
C GLU A 433 8.11 13.77 -14.10
N VAL A 434 6.86 14.24 -14.18
CA VAL A 434 5.71 13.50 -14.75
C VAL A 434 6.00 13.11 -16.19
N PRO A 435 6.18 11.86 -16.65
CA PRO A 435 6.66 11.54 -18.00
C PRO A 435 6.00 12.35 -19.15
N ARG A 436 6.78 12.80 -20.14
CA ARG A 436 6.21 13.53 -21.30
C ARG A 436 5.22 12.62 -22.05
N GLN A 437 4.02 13.13 -22.29
CA GLN A 437 2.98 12.44 -23.05
C GLN A 437 2.56 13.33 -24.22
N PRO A 438 3.15 13.13 -25.42
CA PRO A 438 2.86 13.97 -26.56
C PRO A 438 1.41 13.83 -26.99
N VAL A 439 0.84 14.94 -27.42
CA VAL A 439 -0.55 15.04 -27.84
C VAL A 439 -0.65 14.96 -29.36
N GLN A 440 -1.64 14.23 -29.84
CA GLN A 440 -2.00 14.16 -31.26
C GLN A 440 -3.29 14.92 -31.55
N ALA A 441 -3.43 15.38 -32.79
CA ALA A 441 -4.65 16.06 -33.24
C ALA A 441 -5.89 15.14 -33.16
N ALA A 442 -7.06 15.74 -33.01
CA ALA A 442 -8.33 15.01 -33.11
C ALA A 442 -8.49 14.40 -34.52
N LEU A 443 -9.15 13.24 -34.60
CA LEU A 443 -9.45 12.57 -35.88
C LEU A 443 -10.90 12.83 -36.28
N GLY A 444 -11.22 12.75 -37.57
CA GLY A 444 -12.59 12.93 -38.08
C GLY A 444 -12.83 14.32 -38.69
N TRP A 445 -14.00 14.49 -39.29
CA TRP A 445 -14.39 15.72 -40.00
C TRP A 445 -15.52 16.44 -39.26
N SER A 446 -16.78 16.09 -39.53
CA SER A 446 -17.95 16.68 -38.87
C SER A 446 -18.04 16.32 -37.39
N THR A 447 -17.75 15.05 -37.09
CA THR A 447 -17.66 14.52 -35.74
C THR A 447 -16.20 14.19 -35.44
N LEU A 448 -15.62 14.92 -34.49
CA LEU A 448 -14.24 14.81 -34.06
C LEU A 448 -14.10 13.78 -32.94
N GLN A 449 -13.09 12.91 -33.05
CA GLN A 449 -12.63 12.02 -32.01
C GLN A 449 -11.46 12.67 -31.28
N VAL A 450 -11.75 13.25 -30.12
CA VAL A 450 -10.76 13.91 -29.28
C VAL A 450 -10.12 12.88 -28.36
N ASP A 451 -8.97 12.36 -28.77
CA ASP A 451 -8.14 11.41 -28.01
C ASP A 451 -6.67 11.81 -28.12
N GLY A 452 -6.23 12.73 -27.27
CA GLY A 452 -4.91 13.35 -27.35
C GLY A 452 -3.75 12.37 -27.19
N ASN A 453 -3.92 11.31 -26.37
CA ASN A 453 -2.87 10.31 -26.11
C ASN A 453 -3.16 8.93 -26.71
N ARG A 454 -4.18 8.80 -27.56
CA ARG A 454 -4.56 7.55 -28.24
C ARG A 454 -4.80 6.39 -27.28
N ASN A 455 -5.41 6.67 -26.14
CA ASN A 455 -5.67 5.66 -25.11
C ASN A 455 -7.05 5.01 -25.25
N GLN A 456 -7.74 5.22 -26.39
CA GLN A 456 -9.07 4.70 -26.73
C GLN A 456 -10.21 5.21 -25.84
N ARG A 457 -9.92 6.18 -24.95
CA ARG A 457 -10.91 6.87 -24.14
C ARG A 457 -11.20 8.25 -24.73
N ALA A 458 -11.76 8.24 -25.94
CA ALA A 458 -12.02 9.45 -26.71
C ALA A 458 -13.28 10.18 -26.25
N VAL A 459 -13.33 11.48 -26.58
CA VAL A 459 -14.59 12.24 -26.61
C VAL A 459 -15.05 12.32 -28.05
N THR A 460 -16.27 11.87 -28.31
CA THR A 460 -16.94 12.06 -29.60
C THR A 460 -17.58 13.45 -29.59
N PHE A 461 -17.05 14.36 -30.40
CA PHE A 461 -17.46 15.76 -30.43
C PHE A 461 -18.05 16.10 -31.80
N ASP A 462 -19.37 16.25 -31.86
CA ASP A 462 -20.03 16.75 -33.08
C ASP A 462 -19.91 18.28 -33.14
N HIS A 463 -19.12 18.78 -34.08
CA HIS A 463 -18.82 20.20 -34.16
C HIS A 463 -20.04 21.04 -34.57
N LEU A 464 -20.85 20.55 -35.50
CA LEU A 464 -22.01 21.28 -36.01
C LEU A 464 -23.11 21.38 -34.95
N ASP A 465 -23.35 20.31 -34.21
CA ASP A 465 -24.30 20.33 -33.10
C ASP A 465 -23.86 21.34 -32.03
N HIS A 466 -22.58 21.35 -31.66
CA HIS A 466 -22.08 22.31 -30.67
C HIS A 466 -22.14 23.76 -31.16
N GLN A 467 -21.87 23.99 -32.45
CA GLN A 467 -22.02 25.31 -33.06
C GLN A 467 -23.48 25.81 -33.00
N SER A 468 -24.45 24.91 -33.14
CA SER A 468 -25.87 25.27 -33.05
C SER A 468 -26.35 25.57 -31.61
N LEU A 469 -25.65 25.02 -30.61
CA LEU A 469 -26.02 25.12 -29.19
C LEU A 469 -25.35 26.30 -28.46
N VAL A 470 -24.32 26.90 -29.04
CA VAL A 470 -23.55 28.00 -28.44
C VAL A 470 -23.75 29.25 -29.29
N GLU A 471 -24.28 30.32 -28.68
CA GLU A 471 -24.49 31.59 -29.39
C GLU A 471 -23.17 32.24 -29.81
N GLY A 472 -22.88 32.19 -31.12
CA GLY A 472 -22.42 33.37 -31.85
C GLY A 472 -20.93 33.66 -31.97
N VAL A 473 -19.99 32.93 -31.35
CA VAL A 473 -18.55 33.20 -31.61
C VAL A 473 -17.66 31.96 -31.50
N CYS A 474 -16.90 31.65 -32.56
CA CYS A 474 -15.90 30.57 -32.56
C CYS A 474 -14.83 30.72 -31.45
N ILE A 475 -14.62 31.94 -30.95
CA ILE A 475 -13.69 32.24 -29.85
C ILE A 475 -14.05 31.58 -28.53
N THR A 476 -15.28 31.08 -28.38
CA THR A 476 -15.69 30.35 -27.17
C THR A 476 -14.93 29.02 -27.05
N CYS A 477 -14.54 28.41 -28.17
CA CYS A 477 -13.85 27.13 -28.21
C CYS A 477 -12.45 27.21 -28.82
N HIS A 478 -12.15 28.24 -29.64
CA HIS A 478 -10.90 28.38 -30.37
C HIS A 478 -10.13 29.66 -30.01
N HIS A 479 -8.81 29.54 -29.98
CA HIS A 479 -7.93 30.70 -30.11
C HIS A 479 -7.80 31.02 -31.60
N LEU A 480 -8.38 32.14 -32.05
CA LEU A 480 -8.30 32.60 -33.45
C LEU A 480 -6.92 33.22 -33.73
N SER A 481 -5.87 32.41 -33.60
CA SER A 481 -4.48 32.85 -33.67
C SER A 481 -3.85 32.71 -35.05
N LYS A 482 -4.55 32.11 -36.02
CA LYS A 482 -4.11 32.00 -37.42
C LYS A 482 -4.80 33.05 -38.31
N PRO A 483 -4.12 33.58 -39.35
CA PRO A 483 -4.76 34.44 -40.36
C PRO A 483 -5.97 33.75 -41.02
N ASN A 484 -6.95 34.53 -41.48
CA ASN A 484 -8.12 34.07 -42.23
C ASN A 484 -9.07 33.10 -41.48
N ASP A 485 -9.16 33.23 -40.16
CA ASP A 485 -10.06 32.41 -39.32
C ASP A 485 -9.81 30.89 -39.42
N GLU A 486 -8.58 30.48 -39.74
CA GLU A 486 -8.20 29.07 -39.74
C GLU A 486 -8.22 28.51 -38.31
N VAL A 487 -8.93 27.40 -38.14
CA VAL A 487 -9.05 26.72 -36.86
C VAL A 487 -7.70 26.15 -36.44
N THR A 488 -7.18 26.57 -35.28
CA THR A 488 -5.95 26.02 -34.71
C THR A 488 -6.29 24.79 -33.87
N ALA A 489 -5.70 23.64 -34.18
CA ALA A 489 -5.89 22.46 -33.35
C ALA A 489 -5.23 22.67 -31.99
N CYS A 490 -5.92 22.34 -30.90
CA CYS A 490 -5.40 22.54 -29.55
C CYS A 490 -4.06 21.80 -29.33
N SER A 491 -3.85 20.67 -30.01
CA SER A 491 -2.59 19.90 -29.96
C SER A 491 -1.37 20.64 -30.51
N GLU A 492 -1.55 21.72 -31.29
CA GLU A 492 -0.42 22.52 -31.82
C GLU A 492 0.29 23.31 -30.72
N CYS A 493 -0.47 23.82 -29.74
CA CYS A 493 0.04 24.62 -28.63
C CYS A 493 0.11 23.82 -27.32
N HIS A 494 -0.87 22.96 -27.09
CA HIS A 494 -0.97 22.09 -25.91
C HIS A 494 -0.40 20.71 -26.26
N GLN A 495 0.92 20.63 -26.43
CA GLN A 495 1.59 19.45 -27.00
C GLN A 495 1.81 18.31 -26.00
N ASP A 496 1.57 18.53 -24.71
CA ASP A 496 1.66 17.51 -23.67
C ASP A 496 0.34 17.35 -22.91
N MET A 497 -0.05 16.10 -22.64
CA MET A 497 -1.30 15.79 -21.96
C MET A 497 -1.38 16.33 -20.53
N ASN A 498 -0.26 16.29 -19.80
CA ASN A 498 -0.24 16.51 -18.35
C ASN A 498 0.81 17.56 -17.92
N ARG A 499 1.70 18.00 -18.81
CA ARG A 499 2.67 19.07 -18.54
C ARG A 499 2.29 20.38 -19.26
N PRO A 500 2.57 21.53 -18.65
CA PRO A 500 2.59 22.80 -19.38
C PRO A 500 3.61 22.73 -20.51
N THR A 501 3.25 23.27 -21.67
CA THR A 501 4.10 23.29 -22.88
C THR A 501 4.52 24.72 -23.17
N SER A 502 5.82 24.96 -23.38
CA SER A 502 6.28 26.26 -23.85
C SER A 502 5.75 26.49 -25.26
N ILE A 503 4.98 27.56 -25.47
CA ILE A 503 4.54 27.98 -26.82
C ILE A 503 5.65 28.74 -27.56
N PHE A 504 6.73 29.10 -26.86
CA PHE A 504 7.91 29.68 -27.47
C PHE A 504 8.79 28.60 -28.11
N VAL A 505 9.01 28.73 -29.42
CA VAL A 505 9.90 27.88 -30.21
C VAL A 505 11.06 28.73 -30.73
N HIS A 506 12.23 28.61 -30.09
CA HIS A 506 13.42 29.42 -30.40
C HIS A 506 13.83 29.33 -31.87
N THR A 507 13.90 28.11 -32.41
CA THR A 507 14.32 27.87 -33.81
C THR A 507 13.37 28.53 -34.82
N ARG A 508 12.07 28.57 -34.53
CA ARG A 508 11.08 29.22 -35.39
C ARG A 508 11.27 30.74 -35.39
N HIS A 509 11.49 31.33 -34.21
CA HIS A 509 11.73 32.77 -34.09
C HIS A 509 13.02 33.19 -34.79
N GLN A 510 14.09 32.41 -34.59
CA GLN A 510 15.36 32.60 -35.29
C GLN A 510 15.16 32.56 -36.82
N GLN A 511 14.40 31.61 -37.35
CA GLN A 511 14.16 31.53 -38.80
C GLN A 511 13.33 32.70 -39.34
N VAL A 512 12.25 33.07 -38.65
CA VAL A 512 11.34 34.13 -39.10
C VAL A 512 12.01 35.51 -39.06
N LEU A 513 12.85 35.77 -38.06
CA LEU A 513 13.53 37.05 -37.87
C LEU A 513 14.84 37.17 -38.67
N GLY A 514 15.18 36.22 -39.55
CA GLY A 514 16.35 36.34 -40.43
C GLY A 514 17.63 35.67 -39.94
N GLY A 515 17.51 34.60 -39.16
CA GLY A 515 18.63 33.74 -38.74
C GLY A 515 19.40 34.23 -37.53
N ASN A 516 20.69 33.91 -37.43
CA ASN A 516 21.50 34.25 -36.24
C ASN A 516 21.72 35.76 -36.02
N ALA A 517 21.50 36.58 -37.05
CA ALA A 517 21.70 38.03 -36.96
C ALA A 517 20.65 38.71 -36.06
N SER A 518 19.46 38.11 -35.90
CA SER A 518 18.36 38.67 -35.10
C SER A 518 18.45 38.33 -33.61
N CYS A 519 19.47 37.58 -33.18
CA CYS A 519 19.64 37.24 -31.75
C CYS A 519 19.72 38.48 -30.85
N VAL A 520 20.30 39.58 -31.35
CA VAL A 520 20.41 40.86 -30.62
C VAL A 520 19.07 41.58 -30.45
N GLU A 521 18.08 41.24 -31.28
CA GLU A 521 16.72 41.77 -31.15
C GLU A 521 16.01 41.16 -29.94
N CYS A 522 16.37 39.91 -29.58
CA CYS A 522 15.81 39.17 -28.46
C CYS A 522 16.69 39.20 -27.20
N HIS A 523 18.01 39.35 -27.30
CA HIS A 523 18.94 39.29 -26.17
C HIS A 523 19.77 40.56 -25.98
N THR A 524 19.79 41.09 -24.75
CA THR A 524 20.63 42.22 -24.32
C THR A 524 21.97 41.71 -23.76
N GLY A 525 22.78 41.06 -24.59
CA GLY A 525 24.12 40.57 -24.23
C GLY A 525 24.33 39.08 -24.48
N GLU A 526 24.90 38.35 -23.51
CA GLU A 526 25.13 36.90 -23.63
C GLU A 526 23.81 36.19 -23.94
N HIS A 527 23.71 35.48 -25.07
CA HIS A 527 22.46 34.85 -25.57
C HIS A 527 21.94 33.74 -24.64
N THR A 528 21.37 34.13 -23.51
CA THR A 528 20.92 33.28 -22.41
C THR A 528 19.51 33.68 -22.00
N ALA A 529 18.80 32.81 -21.28
CA ALA A 529 17.45 33.10 -20.81
C ALA A 529 17.37 34.36 -19.91
N ARG A 530 18.46 34.76 -19.25
CA ARG A 530 18.49 35.92 -18.34
C ARG A 530 18.62 37.26 -19.05
N THR A 531 19.13 37.26 -20.27
CA THR A 531 19.31 38.46 -21.10
C THR A 531 18.23 38.58 -22.17
N ALA A 532 17.32 37.60 -22.25
CA ALA A 532 16.20 37.65 -23.16
C ALA A 532 15.22 38.75 -22.74
N LYS A 533 14.74 39.54 -23.70
CA LYS A 533 13.65 40.50 -23.50
C LYS A 533 12.37 39.78 -23.07
N ALA A 534 11.50 40.48 -22.35
CA ALA A 534 10.20 39.93 -22.02
C ALA A 534 9.37 39.78 -23.29
N CYS A 535 8.73 38.63 -23.49
CA CYS A 535 7.94 38.37 -24.69
C CYS A 535 6.81 39.40 -24.92
N GLY A 536 6.28 39.97 -23.83
CA GLY A 536 5.25 41.02 -23.88
C GLY A 536 5.75 42.39 -24.38
N GLU A 537 7.04 42.56 -24.66
CA GLU A 537 7.58 43.75 -25.34
C GLU A 537 7.41 43.69 -26.87
N CYS A 538 7.09 42.51 -27.41
CA CYS A 538 6.91 42.30 -28.86
C CYS A 538 5.55 41.67 -29.21
N HIS A 539 4.83 41.11 -28.23
CA HIS A 539 3.58 40.38 -28.41
C HIS A 539 2.43 40.93 -27.57
N ASP A 540 2.21 42.25 -27.64
CA ASP A 540 1.23 43.02 -26.86
C ASP A 540 -0.23 42.56 -27.07
N THR A 541 -0.49 41.84 -28.17
CA THR A 541 -1.81 41.35 -28.60
C THR A 541 -2.01 39.84 -28.40
N MET A 542 -0.96 39.07 -28.08
CA MET A 542 -1.06 37.62 -27.88
C MET A 542 -1.51 37.34 -26.44
N LYS A 543 -2.83 37.41 -26.22
CA LYS A 543 -3.46 37.15 -24.92
C LYS A 543 -4.15 35.78 -24.93
N PRO A 544 -3.95 34.92 -23.91
CA PRO A 544 -4.47 33.55 -23.93
C PRO A 544 -6.01 33.49 -23.92
N ASN A 545 -6.68 34.40 -23.22
CA ASN A 545 -8.14 34.46 -23.10
C ASN A 545 -8.67 35.90 -23.12
N ALA A 546 -9.94 36.07 -23.51
CA ALA A 546 -10.64 37.35 -23.40
C ALA A 546 -10.77 37.76 -21.91
N GLY A 547 -10.07 38.82 -21.50
CA GLY A 547 -10.11 39.38 -20.14
C GLY A 547 -8.87 39.15 -19.27
N GLU A 548 -7.88 38.38 -19.74
CA GLU A 548 -6.60 38.22 -19.03
C GLU A 548 -5.62 39.37 -19.34
N THR A 549 -4.90 39.83 -18.32
CA THR A 549 -4.04 41.02 -18.40
C THR A 549 -2.55 40.72 -18.55
N THR A 550 -2.12 39.45 -18.51
CA THR A 550 -0.71 39.07 -18.55
C THR A 550 -0.40 38.03 -19.63
N PHE A 551 0.69 38.24 -20.37
CA PHE A 551 1.22 37.32 -21.38
C PHE A 551 1.73 36.04 -20.72
N ASN A 552 1.30 34.86 -21.19
CA ASN A 552 1.74 33.56 -20.70
C ASN A 552 2.42 32.76 -21.84
N TYR A 553 3.72 32.47 -21.68
CA TYR A 553 4.51 31.70 -22.65
C TYR A 553 4.42 30.18 -22.45
N PHE A 554 3.63 29.73 -21.47
CA PHE A 554 3.28 28.33 -21.30
C PHE A 554 1.79 28.12 -21.59
N ALA A 555 1.50 27.21 -22.51
CA ALA A 555 0.18 26.62 -22.63
C ALA A 555 -0.03 25.64 -21.46
N PRO A 556 -1.21 25.65 -20.79
CA PRO A 556 -1.55 24.61 -19.82
C PRO A 556 -1.55 23.21 -20.47
N PRO A 557 -1.48 22.14 -19.68
CA PRO A 557 -1.62 20.77 -20.18
C PRO A 557 -2.88 20.60 -21.05
N TYR A 558 -2.82 19.78 -22.10
CA TYR A 558 -3.94 19.57 -23.01
C TYR A 558 -5.21 19.10 -22.29
N ARG A 559 -5.07 18.21 -21.30
CA ARG A 559 -6.20 17.74 -20.49
C ARG A 559 -6.87 18.89 -19.74
N GLU A 560 -6.07 19.79 -19.16
CA GLU A 560 -6.57 20.92 -18.39
C GLU A 560 -7.25 21.93 -19.31
N ALA A 561 -6.66 22.23 -20.46
CA ALA A 561 -7.25 23.11 -21.47
C ALA A 561 -8.63 22.60 -21.93
N MET A 562 -8.71 21.33 -22.35
CA MET A 562 -9.97 20.71 -22.81
C MET A 562 -11.04 20.69 -21.73
N HIS A 563 -10.69 20.26 -20.52
CA HIS A 563 -11.64 20.22 -19.41
C HIS A 563 -12.09 21.62 -18.96
N GLY A 564 -11.18 22.61 -19.00
CA GLY A 564 -11.49 24.00 -18.70
C GLY A 564 -12.54 24.59 -19.64
N THR A 565 -12.57 24.17 -20.91
CA THR A 565 -13.57 24.61 -21.88
C THR A 565 -14.88 23.82 -21.77
N CYS A 566 -14.83 22.49 -21.67
CA CYS A 566 -16.04 21.66 -21.76
C CYS A 566 -16.82 21.53 -20.44
N ILE A 567 -16.14 21.29 -19.31
CA ILE A 567 -16.80 20.93 -18.04
C ILE A 567 -17.73 22.04 -17.52
N PRO A 568 -17.33 23.33 -17.47
CA PRO A 568 -18.20 24.38 -16.95
C PRO A 568 -19.51 24.51 -17.73
N CYS A 569 -19.46 24.39 -19.06
CA CYS A 569 -20.65 24.43 -19.92
C CYS A 569 -21.58 23.24 -19.63
N HIS A 570 -21.02 22.02 -19.56
CA HIS A 570 -21.79 20.82 -19.27
C HIS A 570 -22.37 20.78 -17.87
N GLN A 571 -21.68 21.35 -16.86
CA GLN A 571 -22.22 21.51 -15.51
C GLN A 571 -23.39 22.49 -15.48
N LYS A 572 -23.31 23.59 -16.23
CA LYS A 572 -24.43 24.54 -16.38
C LYS A 572 -25.62 23.88 -17.09
N LYS A 573 -25.37 23.08 -18.14
CA LYS A 573 -26.43 22.33 -18.83
C LYS A 573 -27.04 21.24 -17.93
N ALA A 574 -26.22 20.56 -17.12
CA ALA A 574 -26.65 19.56 -16.16
C ALA A 574 -27.67 20.11 -15.15
N THR A 575 -27.47 21.34 -14.67
CA THR A 575 -28.42 21.99 -13.76
C THR A 575 -29.67 22.49 -14.48
N LEU A 576 -29.52 23.07 -15.68
CA LEU A 576 -30.66 23.56 -16.47
C LEU A 576 -31.61 22.45 -16.93
N GLU A 577 -31.08 21.30 -17.34
CA GLU A 577 -31.86 20.15 -17.83
C GLU A 577 -32.20 19.13 -16.73
N ASN A 578 -31.80 19.37 -15.48
CA ASN A 578 -31.92 18.42 -14.37
C ASN A 578 -31.31 17.04 -14.67
N LYS A 579 -30.13 17.05 -15.31
CA LYS A 579 -29.37 15.87 -15.76
C LYS A 579 -27.96 15.88 -15.15
N PRO A 580 -27.80 15.47 -13.88
CA PRO A 580 -26.53 15.59 -13.15
C PRO A 580 -25.38 14.76 -13.74
N GLU A 581 -25.66 13.83 -14.63
CA GLU A 581 -24.69 13.01 -15.35
C GLU A 581 -23.91 13.77 -16.42
N LEU A 582 -24.47 14.82 -17.02
CA LEU A 582 -23.85 15.57 -18.13
C LEU A 582 -22.49 16.19 -17.76
N GLY A 583 -22.29 16.55 -16.49
CA GLY A 583 -21.04 17.10 -15.98
C GLY A 583 -20.02 16.06 -15.51
N ARG A 584 -20.28 14.75 -15.68
CA ARG A 584 -19.39 13.66 -15.22
C ARG A 584 -18.54 13.11 -16.35
N CYS A 585 -17.32 12.67 -16.04
CA CYS A 585 -16.38 12.15 -17.05
C CYS A 585 -16.97 11.06 -17.97
N PRO A 586 -17.78 10.08 -17.50
CA PRO A 586 -18.33 9.04 -18.38
C PRO A 586 -19.34 9.55 -19.41
N ALA A 587 -19.95 10.72 -19.20
CA ALA A 587 -20.89 11.29 -20.16
C ALA A 587 -20.17 11.83 -21.41
N CYS A 588 -18.93 12.29 -21.25
CA CYS A 588 -18.13 12.80 -22.36
C CYS A 588 -17.20 11.73 -22.95
N HIS A 589 -16.67 10.83 -22.12
CA HIS A 589 -15.70 9.82 -22.55
C HIS A 589 -16.38 8.49 -22.85
N THR A 590 -16.36 8.11 -24.12
CA THR A 590 -16.79 6.80 -24.61
C THR A 590 -15.57 5.93 -24.93
N MET A 591 -15.67 4.63 -24.68
CA MET A 591 -14.69 3.68 -25.21
C MET A 591 -14.94 3.54 -26.72
N VAL A 592 -13.96 3.84 -27.54
CA VAL A 592 -14.10 3.71 -29.00
C VAL A 592 -13.99 2.22 -29.36
N GLU A 593 -15.02 1.64 -29.98
CA GLU A 593 -14.91 0.30 -30.56
C GLU A 593 -13.88 0.30 -31.70
N GLU A 594 -13.00 -0.71 -31.77
CA GLU A 594 -11.88 -0.83 -32.74
C GLU A 594 -12.29 -0.66 -34.22
N LYS A 595 -13.58 -0.77 -34.54
CA LYS A 595 -14.11 -0.67 -35.91
C LYS A 595 -13.89 0.68 -36.59
N PHE A 596 -13.68 1.77 -35.85
CA PHE A 596 -13.50 3.11 -36.44
C PHE A 596 -12.05 3.48 -36.76
N ILE A 597 -11.06 2.64 -36.40
CA ILE A 597 -9.63 2.92 -36.60
C ILE A 597 -9.10 2.29 -37.91
N ALA A 598 -9.87 1.40 -38.53
CA ALA A 598 -9.49 0.72 -39.77
C ALA A 598 -9.92 1.51 -41.02
N VAL A 599 -9.35 2.70 -41.22
CA VAL A 599 -9.20 3.26 -42.58
C VAL A 599 -7.74 3.68 -42.70
N LYS A 600 -6.93 2.81 -43.30
CA LYS A 600 -5.56 3.08 -43.71
C LYS A 600 -5.54 3.90 -44.98
#